data_AF-A0A3A5V6I4-F1
#
_entry.id   AF-A0A3A5V6I4-F1
#
_cell.length_a   1.000
_cell.length_b   1.000
_cell.length_c   1.000
_cell.angle_alpha   90.00
_cell.angle_beta   90.00
_cell.angle_gamma   90.00
#
_symmetry.space_group_name_H-M   'P 1'
#
loop_
_entity.id
_entity.type
_entity.pdbx_description
1 polymer ?
#
loop_
_entity_poly.entity_id
_entity_poly.type
_entity_poly.pdbx_seq_one_letter_code
_entity_poly.pdbx_strand_id
1 'polypeptide(L)'
;MGAPRWKNIYELSPEQIEKLEQAENKMESMEITESESILLGLLEGDGNCIPVLNILGHLYGRYLSDFESSIQYYDRVLDLEPDNAWARDERRRYRRYLSYD
;
A
#
# COMPACT_ATOMS: atom_id res chain seq x y z
N MET A 1 26.76 14.01 3.56
CA MET A 1 26.45 12.60 3.24
C MET A 1 25.00 12.57 2.79
N GLY A 2 24.71 12.18 1.56
CA GLY A 2 23.33 12.04 1.11
C GLY A 2 22.73 10.79 1.75
N ALA A 3 21.50 10.89 2.26
CA ALA A 3 20.73 9.72 2.69
C ALA A 3 20.72 8.68 1.55
N PRO A 4 20.71 7.37 1.86
CA PRO A 4 20.65 6.35 0.83
C PRO A 4 19.45 6.63 -0.07
N ARG A 5 19.74 6.98 -1.32
CA ARG A 5 18.72 7.19 -2.34
C ARG A 5 18.00 5.86 -2.50
N TRP A 6 16.73 5.84 -2.14
CA TRP A 6 15.90 4.64 -2.25
C TRP A 6 16.02 4.09 -3.68
N LYS A 7 16.27 2.79 -3.81
CA LYS A 7 16.34 2.19 -5.15
C LYS A 7 14.90 2.03 -5.64
N ASN A 8 14.58 2.66 -6.76
CA ASN A 8 13.33 2.45 -7.47
C ASN A 8 13.36 1.08 -8.17
N ILE A 9 13.17 0.01 -7.39
CA ILE A 9 13.25 -1.39 -7.86
C ILE A 9 12.05 -1.73 -8.75
N TYR A 10 10.94 -1.01 -8.61
CA TYR A 10 9.71 -1.21 -9.37
C TYR A 10 9.61 -0.32 -10.62
N GLU A 11 10.70 0.35 -11.01
CA GLU A 11 10.78 1.18 -12.22
C GLU A 11 9.68 2.24 -12.36
N LEU A 12 9.20 2.77 -11.22
CA LEU A 12 8.17 3.81 -11.19
C LEU A 12 8.60 5.07 -11.94
N SER A 13 7.67 5.69 -12.65
CA SER A 13 7.88 7.00 -13.25
C SER A 13 8.04 8.09 -12.17
N PRO A 14 8.67 9.23 -12.48
CA PRO A 14 8.74 10.35 -11.55
C PRO A 14 7.37 10.82 -11.05
N GLU A 15 6.35 10.79 -11.92
CA GLU A 15 4.99 11.16 -11.56
C GLU A 15 4.35 10.13 -10.60
N GLN A 16 4.61 8.84 -10.81
CA GLN A 16 4.13 7.80 -9.88
C GLN A 16 4.76 7.96 -8.50
N ILE A 17 6.06 8.26 -8.44
CA ILE A 17 6.77 8.50 -7.17
C ILE A 17 6.17 9.72 -6.45
N GLU A 18 5.99 10.84 -7.15
CA GLU A 18 5.42 12.06 -6.58
C GLU A 18 4.00 11.82 -6.03
N LYS A 19 3.15 11.12 -6.78
CA LYS A 19 1.80 10.78 -6.33
C LYS A 19 1.79 9.82 -5.13
N LEU A 20 2.71 8.87 -5.05
CA LEU A 20 2.85 8.00 -3.89
C LEU A 20 3.25 8.80 -2.64
N GLU A 21 4.27 9.66 -2.75
CA GLU A 21 4.67 10.55 -1.66
C GLU A 21 3.49 11.47 -1.24
N GLN A 22 2.72 11.98 -2.20
CA GLN A 22 1.53 12.77 -1.93
C GLN A 22 0.47 11.96 -1.17
N ALA A 23 0.19 10.73 -1.59
CA ALA A 23 -0.77 9.85 -0.94
C ALA A 23 -0.37 9.53 0.50
N GLU A 24 0.91 9.25 0.76
CA GLU A 24 1.42 8.97 2.12
C GLU A 24 1.31 10.21 3.02
N ASN A 25 1.71 11.39 2.52
CA ASN A 25 1.55 12.65 3.26
C ASN A 25 0.08 12.94 3.62
N LYS A 26 -0.86 12.60 2.73
CA LYS A 26 -2.30 12.71 2.97
C LYS A 26 -2.78 11.72 4.03
N MET A 27 -2.24 10.50 4.07
CA MET A 27 -2.52 9.54 5.15
C MET A 27 -2.04 10.07 6.50
N GLU A 28 -0.81 10.60 6.56
CA GLU A 28 -0.26 11.19 7.78
C GLU A 28 -1.06 12.39 8.28
N SER A 29 -1.61 13.18 7.35
CA SER A 29 -2.46 14.35 7.63
C SER A 29 -3.93 13.99 7.90
N MET A 30 -4.27 12.69 7.95
CA MET A 30 -5.63 12.16 8.13
C MET A 30 -6.62 12.53 7.02
N GLU A 31 -6.13 12.95 5.85
CA GLU A 31 -6.91 13.22 4.65
C GLU A 31 -7.12 11.93 3.85
N ILE A 32 -7.76 10.93 4.48
CA ILE A 32 -7.78 9.54 4.01
C ILE A 32 -8.47 9.38 2.65
N THR A 33 -9.59 10.07 2.43
CA THR A 33 -10.33 10.00 1.16
C THR A 33 -9.51 10.55 -0.02
N GLU A 34 -8.71 11.60 0.20
CA GLU A 34 -7.83 12.13 -0.85
C GLU A 34 -6.68 11.18 -1.15
N SER A 35 -6.08 10.59 -0.11
CA SER A 35 -5.04 9.57 -0.29
C SER A 35 -5.56 8.36 -1.07
N GLU A 36 -6.71 7.83 -0.67
CA GLU A 36 -7.35 6.69 -1.32
C GLU A 36 -7.63 6.97 -2.80
N SER A 37 -8.16 8.16 -3.11
CA SER A 37 -8.41 8.59 -4.50
C SER A 37 -7.13 8.59 -5.35
N ILE A 38 -6.03 9.12 -4.81
CA ILE A 38 -4.73 9.13 -5.50
C ILE A 38 -4.24 7.71 -5.77
N LEU A 39 -4.31 6.84 -4.75
CA LEU A 39 -3.85 5.46 -4.85
C LEU A 39 -4.69 4.63 -5.83
N LEU A 40 -6.01 4.78 -5.81
CA LEU A 40 -6.89 4.11 -6.78
C LEU A 40 -6.63 4.61 -8.20
N GLY A 41 -6.43 5.90 -8.41
CA GLY A 41 -6.07 6.45 -9.72
C GLY A 41 -4.72 5.93 -10.24
N LEU A 42 -3.73 5.73 -9.36
CA LEU A 42 -2.47 5.06 -9.72
C LEU A 42 -2.69 3.60 -10.09
N LEU A 43 -3.54 2.90 -9.34
CA LEU A 43 -3.86 1.49 -9.58
C LEU A 43 -4.64 1.29 -10.90
N GLU A 44 -5.48 2.24 -11.31
CA GLU A 44 -6.14 2.20 -12.62
C GLU A 44 -5.15 2.25 -13.79
N GLY A 45 -4.06 3.00 -13.63
CA GLY A 45 -3.00 3.08 -14.64
C GLY A 45 -2.12 1.83 -14.71
N ASP A 46 -1.87 1.20 -13.56
CA ASP A 46 -1.18 -0.08 -13.44
C ASP A 46 -1.78 -0.92 -12.30
N GLY A 47 -2.66 -1.84 -12.69
CA GLY A 47 -3.40 -2.70 -11.75
C GLY A 47 -2.54 -3.65 -10.93
N ASN A 48 -1.26 -3.82 -11.29
CA ASN A 48 -0.34 -4.73 -10.60
C ASN A 48 0.84 -3.98 -9.95
N CYS A 49 0.74 -2.66 -9.80
CA CYS A 49 1.76 -1.86 -9.15
C CYS A 49 1.90 -2.24 -7.65
N ILE A 50 2.93 -3.04 -7.33
CA ILE A 50 3.18 -3.58 -5.99
C ILE A 50 3.26 -2.47 -4.90
N PRO A 51 3.96 -1.34 -5.12
CA PRO A 51 3.95 -0.23 -4.16
C PRO A 51 2.56 0.30 -3.85
N VAL A 52 1.73 0.53 -4.88
CA VAL A 52 0.36 1.05 -4.73
C VAL A 52 -0.50 0.05 -3.96
N LEU A 53 -0.43 -1.23 -4.31
CA LEU A 53 -1.17 -2.29 -3.61
C LEU A 53 -0.76 -2.39 -2.13
N ASN A 54 0.53 -2.29 -1.81
CA ASN A 54 1.02 -2.30 -0.43
C ASN A 54 0.50 -1.10 0.38
N ILE A 55 0.48 0.09 -0.22
CA ILE A 55 0.02 1.31 0.45
C ILE A 55 -1.50 1.30 0.61
N LEU A 56 -2.26 0.81 -0.38
CA LEU A 56 -3.70 0.55 -0.22
C LEU A 56 -3.98 -0.44 0.91
N GLY A 57 -3.26 -1.57 0.96
CA GLY A 57 -3.36 -2.51 2.06
C GLY A 57 -3.12 -1.85 3.42
N HIS A 58 -2.13 -0.96 3.50
CA HIS A 58 -1.81 -0.21 4.71
C HIS A 58 -2.91 0.80 5.07
N LEU A 59 -3.41 1.58 4.11
CA LEU A 59 -4.48 2.56 4.29
C LEU A 59 -5.73 1.88 4.85
N TYR A 60 -6.21 0.82 4.20
CA TYR A 60 -7.42 0.13 4.62
C TYR A 60 -7.27 -0.51 6.01
N GLY A 61 -6.14 -1.18 6.27
CA GLY A 61 -5.94 -1.89 7.53
C GLY A 61 -5.68 -0.95 8.71
N ARG A 62 -4.80 0.04 8.54
CA ARG A 62 -4.34 0.91 9.62
C ARG A 62 -5.29 2.09 9.87
N TYR A 63 -5.80 2.72 8.82
CA TYR A 63 -6.54 3.97 8.94
C TYR A 63 -8.05 3.76 8.90
N LEU A 64 -8.54 2.82 8.08
CA LEU A 64 -9.98 2.53 7.96
C LEU A 64 -10.44 1.38 8.87
N SER A 65 -9.52 0.58 9.41
CA SER A 65 -9.82 -0.67 10.11
C SER A 65 -10.64 -1.66 9.27
N ASP A 66 -10.60 -1.52 7.95
CA ASP A 66 -11.17 -2.48 7.01
C ASP A 66 -10.14 -3.58 6.74
N PHE A 67 -10.14 -4.55 7.64
CA PHE A 67 -9.18 -5.65 7.63
C PHE A 67 -9.40 -6.60 6.47
N GLU A 68 -10.64 -6.76 5.99
CA GLU A 68 -10.95 -7.63 4.86
C GLU A 68 -10.32 -7.07 3.58
N SER A 69 -10.57 -5.80 3.27
CA SER A 69 -9.97 -5.13 2.11
C SER A 69 -8.45 -5.08 2.21
N SER A 70 -7.91 -4.78 3.39
CA SER A 70 -6.47 -4.79 3.64
C SER A 70 -5.83 -6.14 3.30
N ILE A 71 -6.43 -7.24 3.76
CA ILE A 71 -5.96 -8.61 3.47
C ILE A 71 -6.02 -8.88 1.97
N GLN A 72 -7.09 -8.47 1.27
CA GLN A 72 -7.21 -8.68 -0.18
C GLN A 72 -6.09 -7.98 -0.96
N TYR A 73 -5.75 -6.74 -0.61
CA TYR A 73 -4.63 -6.03 -1.24
C TYR A 73 -3.29 -6.73 -0.97
N TYR A 74 -3.03 -7.16 0.26
CA TYR A 74 -1.78 -7.88 0.57
C TYR A 74 -1.73 -9.28 -0.06
N ASP A 75 -2.86 -9.96 -0.22
CA ASP A 75 -2.91 -11.22 -0.97
C ASP A 75 -2.51 -10.98 -2.44
N ARG A 76 -3.01 -9.91 -3.08
CA ARG A 76 -2.57 -9.53 -4.44
C ARG A 76 -1.07 -9.20 -4.52
N VAL A 77 -0.52 -8.51 -3.52
CA VAL A 77 0.94 -8.27 -3.47
C VAL A 77 1.70 -9.59 -3.42
N LEU A 78 1.25 -10.54 -2.60
CA LEU A 78 1.95 -11.82 -2.42
C LEU A 78 1.75 -12.79 -3.60
N ASP A 79 0.72 -12.60 -4.41
CA ASP A 79 0.57 -13.30 -5.69
C ASP A 79 1.60 -12.82 -6.72
N LEU A 80 1.95 -11.52 -6.69
CA LEU A 80 2.93 -10.91 -7.58
C LEU A 80 4.38 -11.03 -7.08
N GLU A 81 4.57 -10.88 -5.77
CA GLU A 81 5.86 -10.92 -5.08
C GLU A 81 5.75 -11.79 -3.81
N PRO A 82 5.84 -13.13 -3.96
CA PRO A 82 5.64 -14.07 -2.87
C PRO A 82 6.61 -13.93 -1.71
N ASP A 83 7.78 -13.31 -1.92
CA ASP A 83 8.81 -13.07 -0.94
C ASP A 83 8.64 -11.74 -0.17
N ASN A 84 7.68 -10.88 -0.55
CA ASN A 84 7.41 -9.60 0.13
C ASN A 84 7.13 -9.79 1.63
N ALA A 85 8.13 -9.48 2.46
CA ALA A 85 8.06 -9.71 3.90
C ALA A 85 7.00 -8.81 4.57
N TRP A 86 6.92 -7.55 4.12
CA TRP A 86 5.99 -6.58 4.68
C TRP A 86 4.52 -7.00 4.47
N ALA A 87 4.14 -7.32 3.23
CA ALA A 87 2.79 -7.77 2.90
C ALA A 87 2.44 -9.05 3.67
N ARG A 88 3.38 -9.98 3.81
CA ARG A 88 3.17 -11.23 4.56
C ARG A 88 2.86 -10.95 6.03
N ASP A 89 3.61 -10.06 6.66
CA ASP A 89 3.49 -9.76 8.08
C ASP A 89 2.23 -8.94 8.39
N GLU A 90 1.95 -7.90 7.60
CA GLU A 90 0.74 -7.08 7.76
C GLU A 90 -0.53 -7.92 7.51
N ARG A 91 -0.57 -8.73 6.45
CA ARG A 91 -1.68 -9.66 6.21
C ARG A 91 -1.89 -10.62 7.37
N ARG A 92 -0.82 -11.19 7.93
CA ARG A 92 -0.91 -12.08 9.10
C ARG A 92 -1.45 -11.34 10.33
N ARG A 93 -1.05 -10.08 10.54
CA ARG A 93 -1.59 -9.22 11.59
C ARG A 93 -3.11 -9.03 11.40
N TYR A 94 -3.56 -8.59 10.24
CA TYR A 94 -4.98 -8.30 10.02
C TYR A 94 -5.87 -9.55 10.06
N ARG A 95 -5.38 -10.70 9.59
CA ARG A 95 -6.11 -11.98 9.74
C ARG A 95 -6.41 -12.33 11.20
N ARG A 96 -5.54 -11.94 12.15
CA ARG A 96 -5.80 -12.17 13.57
C ARG A 96 -6.99 -11.35 14.06
N TYR A 97 -7.14 -10.11 13.61
CA TYR A 97 -8.28 -9.27 14.02
C TYR A 97 -9.62 -9.82 13.56
N LEU A 98 -9.68 -10.50 12.42
CA LEU A 98 -10.89 -11.18 11.94
C LEU A 98 -11.18 -12.51 12.64
N SER A 99 -10.19 -13.10 13.32
CA SER A 99 -10.34 -14.39 14.00
C SER A 99 -10.72 -14.29 15.48
N TYR A 100 -10.81 -13.07 16.03
CA TYR A 100 -11.33 -12.87 17.37
C TYR A 100 -12.86 -12.75 17.28
N ASP A 101 -13.55 -13.86 17.59
CA ASP A 101 -14.95 -13.86 18.04
C ASP A 101 -15.09 -13.21 19.43
#